data_AF-A0A6B2VL11-F1
#
_entry.id   AF-A0A6B2VL11-F1
#
_cell.length_a   1.000
_cell.length_b   1.000
_cell.length_c   1.000
_cell.angle_alpha   90.00
_cell.angle_beta   90.00
_cell.angle_gamma   90.00
#
_symmetry.space_group_name_H-M   'P 1'
#
loop_
_entity.id
_entity.type
_entity.pdbx_description
1 polymer ?
#
loop_
_entity_poly.entity_id
_entity_poly.type
_entity_poly.pdbx_seq_one_letter_code
_entity_poly.pdbx_strand_id
1 'polypeptide(L)'
;LEHAALMHDIGQLSLVDPVPAGATAGLPAEEQRRIALLGGAVVRRSGVGREVAVVVERQADPCPEQPLPARIVRAVNAYDEKARAAGPCGPLTALEELRLATADDYAPDVVEALARVLARESLPSPVTG
;
A
#
# COMPACT_ATOMS: atom_id res chain seq x y z
N LEU A 1 -1.35 1.59 -13.20
CA LEU A 1 -0.76 1.41 -11.85
C LEU A 1 -0.60 2.74 -11.13
N GLU A 2 0.15 3.70 -11.68
CA GLU A 2 0.43 5.00 -11.05
C GLU A 2 -0.82 5.76 -10.58
N HIS A 3 -1.87 5.79 -11.41
CA HIS A 3 -3.15 6.39 -11.04
C HIS A 3 -3.86 5.68 -9.88
N ALA A 4 -3.64 4.37 -9.71
CA ALA A 4 -4.18 3.62 -8.57
C ALA A 4 -3.40 3.94 -7.30
N ALA A 5 -2.07 4.02 -7.39
CA ALA A 5 -1.23 4.43 -6.27
C ALA A 5 -1.60 5.84 -5.77
N LEU A 6 -1.89 6.78 -6.68
CA LEU A 6 -2.34 8.13 -6.32
C LEU A 6 -3.71 8.15 -5.63
N MET A 7 -4.58 7.18 -5.90
CA MET A 7 -5.96 7.17 -5.40
C MET A 7 -6.23 6.13 -4.29
N HIS A 8 -5.22 5.41 -3.82
CA HIS A 8 -5.41 4.27 -2.93
C HIS A 8 -6.09 4.62 -1.59
N ASP A 9 -5.83 5.82 -1.06
CA ASP A 9 -6.41 6.32 0.19
C ASP A 9 -7.68 7.17 0.01
N ILE A 10 -8.19 7.31 -1.22
CA ILE A 10 -9.35 8.19 -1.47
C ILE A 10 -10.61 7.73 -0.72
N GLY A 11 -10.67 6.45 -0.31
CA GLY A 11 -11.74 5.90 0.52
C GLY A 11 -11.83 6.50 1.91
N GLN A 12 -10.73 7.02 2.46
CA GLN A 12 -10.72 7.66 3.78
C GLN A 12 -11.56 8.95 3.83
N LEU A 13 -11.73 9.64 2.70
CA LEU A 13 -12.60 10.82 2.58
C LEU A 13 -14.09 10.50 2.84
N SER A 14 -14.46 9.22 2.76
CA SER A 14 -15.83 8.74 2.98
C SER A 14 -16.08 8.27 4.42
N LEU A 15 -15.08 8.36 5.30
CA LEU A 15 -15.20 7.98 6.70
C LEU A 15 -15.75 9.14 7.54
N VAL A 16 -16.60 8.81 8.51
CA VAL A 16 -17.13 9.78 9.48
C VAL A 16 -16.05 10.15 10.49
N ASP A 17 -15.35 9.13 11.01
CA ASP A 17 -14.21 9.28 11.89
C ASP A 17 -12.92 8.99 11.10
N PRO A 18 -11.95 9.91 11.08
CA PRO A 18 -10.71 9.71 10.33
C PRO A 18 -9.84 8.65 10.98
N VAL A 19 -9.13 7.88 10.15
CA VAL A 19 -8.12 6.92 10.62
C VAL A 19 -6.96 7.69 11.26
N PRO A 20 -6.51 7.34 12.49
CA PRO A 20 -5.38 7.97 13.13
C PRO A 20 -4.12 7.93 12.24
N ALA A 21 -3.50 9.09 12.02
CA ALA A 21 -2.36 9.27 11.11
C ALA A 21 -2.59 8.79 9.66
N GLY A 22 -3.84 8.48 9.27
CA GLY A 22 -4.16 7.88 7.98
C GLY A 22 -3.66 6.43 7.82
N ALA A 23 -3.12 5.81 8.87
CA ALA A 23 -2.45 4.51 8.76
C ALA A 23 -3.46 3.34 8.71
N THR A 24 -3.64 2.76 7.53
CA THR A 24 -4.60 1.69 7.28
C THR A 24 -4.05 0.29 7.51
N ALA A 25 -2.74 0.08 7.41
CA ALA A 25 -2.11 -1.24 7.45
C ALA A 25 -2.28 -1.95 8.80
N GLY A 26 -2.49 -1.19 9.89
CA GLY A 26 -2.73 -1.72 11.23
C GLY A 26 -4.21 -1.95 11.57
N LEU A 27 -5.14 -1.55 10.70
CA LEU A 27 -6.58 -1.69 10.94
C LEU A 27 -7.02 -3.16 10.84
N PRO A 28 -8.15 -3.54 11.45
CA PRO A 28 -8.78 -4.83 11.19
C PRO A 28 -9.05 -5.04 9.69
N ALA A 29 -8.87 -6.28 9.20
CA ALA A 29 -8.98 -6.58 7.77
C ALA A 29 -10.35 -6.20 7.16
N GLU A 30 -11.43 -6.34 7.92
CA GLU A 30 -12.77 -5.93 7.51
C GLU A 30 -12.86 -4.41 7.28
N GLU A 31 -12.21 -3.63 8.13
CA GLU A 31 -12.18 -2.18 8.02
C GLU A 31 -11.34 -1.72 6.83
N GLN A 32 -10.17 -2.34 6.61
CA GLN A 32 -9.35 -2.10 5.41
C GLN A 32 -10.16 -2.37 4.12
N ARG A 33 -10.91 -3.48 4.07
CA ARG A 33 -11.79 -3.82 2.94
C ARG A 33 -12.90 -2.79 2.74
N ARG A 34 -13.53 -2.34 3.82
CA ARG A 34 -14.56 -1.30 3.74
C ARG A 34 -13.98 -0.01 3.15
N ILE A 35 -12.81 0.43 3.60
CA ILE A 35 -12.12 1.63 3.08
C ILE A 35 -11.79 1.48 1.60
N ALA A 36 -11.24 0.32 1.20
CA ALA A 36 -10.92 0.00 -0.20
C ALA A 36 -12.16 0.08 -1.12
N LEU A 37 -13.29 -0.48 -0.68
CA LEU A 37 -14.56 -0.45 -1.43
C LEU A 37 -15.12 0.98 -1.56
N LEU A 38 -15.05 1.77 -0.49
CA LEU A 38 -15.44 3.19 -0.52
C LEU A 38 -14.56 3.97 -1.51
N GLY A 39 -13.24 3.75 -1.47
CA GLY A 39 -12.30 4.36 -2.40
C GLY A 39 -12.63 4.00 -3.84
N GLY A 40 -12.88 2.73 -4.12
CA GLY A 40 -13.35 2.24 -5.41
C GLY A 40 -14.59 2.96 -5.93
N ALA A 41 -15.60 3.14 -5.08
CA ALA A 41 -16.83 3.83 -5.43
C ALA A 41 -16.59 5.31 -5.79
N VAL A 42 -15.64 5.98 -5.12
CA VAL A 42 -15.23 7.35 -5.48
C VAL A 42 -14.48 7.37 -6.81
N VAL A 43 -13.54 6.45 -7.03
CA VAL A 43 -12.79 6.33 -8.29
C VAL A 43 -13.72 6.10 -9.49
N ARG A 44 -14.78 5.31 -9.33
CA ARG A 44 -15.77 5.11 -10.40
C ARG A 44 -16.52 6.37 -10.80
N ARG A 45 -16.63 7.34 -9.89
CA ARG A 45 -17.32 8.62 -10.13
C ARG A 45 -16.39 9.71 -10.68
N SER A 46 -15.07 9.54 -10.57
CA SER A 46 -14.09 10.55 -11.00
C SER A 46 -13.74 10.49 -12.49
N GLY A 47 -14.33 9.55 -13.26
CA GLY A 47 -14.06 9.39 -14.69
C GLY A 47 -12.72 8.70 -14.99
N VAL A 48 -11.99 8.26 -13.97
CA VAL A 48 -10.77 7.47 -14.14
C VAL A 48 -11.12 6.05 -14.61
N GLY A 49 -10.24 5.43 -15.39
CA GLY A 49 -10.46 4.13 -16.01
C GLY A 49 -10.90 3.04 -15.02
N ARG A 50 -11.85 2.19 -15.46
CA ARG A 50 -12.46 1.11 -14.66
C ARG A 50 -11.43 0.18 -13.99
N GLU A 51 -10.29 -0.03 -14.63
CA GLU A 51 -9.20 -0.85 -14.12
C GLU A 51 -8.60 -0.27 -12.83
N VAL A 52 -8.52 1.06 -12.71
CA VAL A 52 -8.00 1.72 -11.50
C VAL A 52 -8.93 1.51 -10.32
N ALA A 53 -10.25 1.60 -10.54
CA ALA A 53 -11.24 1.30 -9.51
C ALA A 53 -11.09 -0.14 -8.99
N VAL A 54 -10.87 -1.11 -9.88
CA VAL A 54 -10.67 -2.52 -9.49
C VAL A 54 -9.43 -2.70 -8.62
N VAL A 55 -8.34 -1.98 -8.92
CA VAL A 55 -7.12 -2.03 -8.10
C VAL A 55 -7.39 -1.50 -6.70
N VAL A 56 -8.05 -0.35 -6.58
CA VAL A 56 -8.38 0.26 -5.27
C VAL A 56 -9.36 -0.61 -4.48
N GLU A 57 -10.40 -1.15 -5.12
CA GLU A 57 -11.41 -2.01 -4.47
C GLU A 57 -10.81 -3.28 -3.88
N ARG A 58 -9.86 -3.89 -4.59
CA ARG A 58 -9.27 -5.18 -4.23
C ARG A 58 -8.00 -5.07 -3.41
N GLN A 59 -7.55 -3.87 -3.06
CA GLN A 59 -6.26 -3.69 -2.36
C GLN A 59 -6.22 -4.32 -0.96
N ALA A 60 -7.38 -4.58 -0.36
CA ALA A 60 -7.51 -5.19 0.96
C ALA A 60 -8.06 -6.64 0.93
N ASP A 61 -8.22 -7.24 -0.26
CA ASP A 61 -8.56 -8.65 -0.39
C ASP A 61 -7.36 -9.55 0.00
N PRO A 62 -7.53 -10.86 0.20
CA PRO A 62 -6.40 -11.76 0.43
C PRO A 62 -5.43 -11.66 -0.75
N CYS A 63 -4.14 -11.58 -0.49
CA CYS A 63 -3.09 -11.38 -1.49
C CYS A 63 -3.24 -12.27 -2.74
N PRO A 64 -3.57 -13.57 -2.64
CA PRO A 64 -3.79 -14.42 -3.81
C PRO A 64 -4.89 -13.94 -4.75
N GLU A 65 -5.93 -13.28 -4.23
CA GLU A 65 -7.09 -12.76 -4.98
C GLU A 65 -6.85 -11.37 -5.59
N GLN A 66 -5.82 -10.68 -5.11
CA GLN A 66 -5.47 -9.34 -5.57
C GLN A 66 -4.85 -9.37 -6.97
N PRO A 67 -5.21 -8.43 -7.86
CA PRO A 67 -4.43 -8.19 -9.07
C PRO A 67 -3.03 -7.66 -8.69
N LEU A 68 -2.01 -7.97 -9.50
CA LEU A 68 -0.62 -7.56 -9.21
C LEU A 68 -0.47 -6.06 -8.86
N PRO A 69 -1.11 -5.10 -9.57
CA PRO A 69 -1.10 -3.70 -9.18
C PRO A 69 -1.54 -3.42 -7.75
N ALA A 70 -2.56 -4.14 -7.26
CA ALA A 70 -3.07 -3.97 -5.90
C ALA A 70 -2.09 -4.51 -4.85
N ARG A 71 -1.41 -5.63 -5.14
CA ARG A 71 -0.35 -6.19 -4.29
C ARG A 71 0.79 -5.18 -4.10
N ILE A 72 1.20 -4.52 -5.18
CA ILE A 72 2.25 -3.49 -5.17
C ILE A 72 1.79 -2.30 -4.32
N VAL A 73 0.60 -1.76 -4.58
CA VAL A 73 0.08 -0.59 -3.84
C VAL A 73 -0.04 -0.91 -2.34
N ARG A 74 -0.60 -2.08 -1.98
CA ARG A 74 -0.74 -2.51 -0.59
C ARG A 74 0.61 -2.60 0.13
N ALA A 75 1.59 -3.27 -0.48
CA ALA A 75 2.92 -3.45 0.11
C ALA A 75 3.66 -2.12 0.29
N VAL A 76 3.61 -1.23 -0.71
CA VAL A 76 4.24 0.09 -0.65
C VAL A 76 3.56 0.97 0.41
N ASN A 77 2.24 1.00 0.44
CA ASN A 77 1.50 1.77 1.44
C ASN A 77 1.84 1.29 2.87
N ALA A 78 1.76 -0.01 3.11
CA ALA A 78 2.08 -0.57 4.43
C ALA A 78 3.54 -0.29 4.85
N TYR A 79 4.50 -0.36 3.90
CA TYR A 79 5.88 0.03 4.18
C TYR A 79 5.99 1.49 4.59
N ASP A 80 5.40 2.41 3.83
CA ASP A 80 5.49 3.85 4.08
C ASP A 80 4.85 4.23 5.41
N GLU A 81 3.66 3.72 5.72
CA GLU A 81 2.98 3.92 7.00
C GLU A 81 3.84 3.42 8.18
N LYS A 82 4.36 2.19 8.10
CA LYS A 82 5.18 1.59 9.17
C LYS A 82 6.52 2.30 9.33
N ALA A 83 7.15 2.68 8.23
CA ALA A 83 8.44 3.37 8.23
C ALA A 83 8.34 4.77 8.83
N ARG A 84 7.18 5.45 8.69
CA ARG A 84 6.90 6.74 9.35
C ARG A 84 6.61 6.59 10.84
N ALA A 85 6.00 5.47 11.24
CA ALA A 85 5.60 5.23 12.63
C ALA A 85 6.79 4.84 13.53
N ALA A 86 7.78 4.13 13.00
CA ALA A 86 9.00 3.77 13.73
C ALA A 86 10.10 4.80 13.43
N GLY A 87 10.83 5.28 14.45
CA GLY A 87 11.78 6.40 14.36
C GLY A 87 13.00 6.18 13.42
N PRO A 88 14.25 6.46 13.85
CA PRO A 88 15.41 6.38 12.93
C PRO A 88 15.63 5.02 12.24
N CYS A 89 15.15 3.91 12.83
CA CYS A 89 15.23 2.57 12.25
C CYS A 89 13.95 2.15 11.49
N GLY A 90 12.97 3.04 11.34
CA GLY A 90 11.65 2.73 10.79
C GLY A 90 11.65 2.01 9.45
N PRO A 91 12.44 2.45 8.45
CA PRO A 91 12.57 1.75 7.18
C PRO A 91 12.96 0.26 7.31
N LEU A 92 13.92 -0.06 8.19
CA LEU A 92 14.37 -1.43 8.36
C LEU A 92 13.30 -2.27 9.06
N THR A 93 12.73 -1.75 10.15
CA THR A 93 11.66 -2.42 10.90
C THR A 93 10.43 -2.68 10.03
N ALA A 94 10.05 -1.72 9.20
CA ALA A 94 8.94 -1.88 8.26
C ALA A 94 9.17 -3.02 7.26
N LEU A 95 10.37 -3.14 6.68
CA LEU A 95 10.70 -4.24 5.79
C LEU A 95 10.73 -5.60 6.49
N GLU A 96 11.24 -5.65 7.71
CA GLU A 96 11.26 -6.89 8.52
C GLU A 96 9.83 -7.35 8.85
N GLU A 97 8.96 -6.43 9.26
CA GLU A 97 7.55 -6.74 9.51
C GLU A 97 6.83 -7.26 8.26
N LEU A 98 7.06 -6.64 7.09
CA LEU A 98 6.46 -7.09 5.84
C LEU A 98 6.97 -8.48 5.40
N ARG A 99 8.24 -8.80 5.67
CA ARG A 99 8.81 -10.13 5.40
C ARG A 99 8.29 -11.22 6.33
N LEU A 100 7.94 -10.85 7.57
CA LEU A 100 7.39 -11.77 8.57
C LEU A 100 5.87 -11.99 8.43
N ALA A 101 5.19 -11.09 7.72
CA ALA A 101 3.76 -11.22 7.45
C ALA A 101 3.45 -12.42 6.54
N THR A 102 2.20 -12.87 6.55
CA THR A 102 1.81 -14.08 5.82
C THR A 102 1.72 -13.81 4.32
N ALA A 103 1.87 -14.86 3.51
CA ALA A 103 1.65 -14.77 2.06
C ALA A 103 0.19 -14.42 1.69
N ASP A 104 -0.74 -14.49 2.66
CA ASP A 104 -2.12 -14.03 2.52
C ASP A 104 -2.24 -12.50 2.68
N ASP A 105 -1.28 -11.87 3.37
CA ASP A 105 -1.23 -10.43 3.56
C ASP A 105 -0.43 -9.72 2.47
N TYR A 106 0.77 -10.22 2.17
CA TYR A 106 1.67 -9.60 1.19
C TYR A 106 2.33 -10.64 0.30
N ALA A 107 2.51 -10.27 -0.98
CA ALA A 107 3.19 -11.13 -1.94
C ALA A 107 4.71 -11.09 -1.70
N PRO A 108 5.37 -12.22 -1.38
CA PRO A 108 6.79 -12.22 -1.04
C PRO A 108 7.70 -11.67 -2.14
N ASP A 109 7.34 -11.91 -3.40
CA ASP A 109 8.04 -11.41 -4.58
C ASP A 109 7.96 -9.87 -4.69
N VAL A 110 6.80 -9.29 -4.38
CA VAL A 110 6.60 -7.83 -4.34
C VAL A 110 7.39 -7.20 -3.19
N VAL A 111 7.41 -7.83 -2.00
CA VAL A 111 8.19 -7.35 -0.84
C VAL A 111 9.69 -7.37 -1.15
N GLU A 112 10.20 -8.43 -1.77
CA GLU A 112 11.61 -8.50 -2.18
C GLU A 112 11.95 -7.53 -3.32
N ALA A 113 11.02 -7.28 -4.24
CA ALA A 113 11.20 -6.25 -5.25
C ALA A 113 11.29 -4.85 -4.60
N LEU A 114 10.42 -4.54 -3.64
CA LEU A 114 10.45 -3.30 -2.87
C LEU A 114 11.78 -3.14 -2.13
N ALA A 115 12.26 -4.18 -1.43
CA ALA A 115 13.54 -4.16 -0.74
C ALA A 115 14.72 -3.84 -1.69
N ARG A 116 14.72 -4.39 -2.90
CA ARG A 116 15.75 -4.11 -3.92
C ARG A 116 15.71 -2.66 -4.40
N VAL A 117 14.52 -2.08 -4.58
CA VAL A 117 14.37 -0.68 -4.98
C VAL A 117 14.91 0.24 -3.88
N LEU A 118 14.50 0.02 -2.64
CA LEU A 118 14.95 0.82 -1.48
C LEU A 118 16.46 0.72 -1.25
N ALA A 119 17.06 -0.46 -1.45
CA ALA A 119 18.50 -0.64 -1.35
C ALA A 119 19.26 0.18 -2.39
N ARG A 120 18.71 0.36 -3.60
CA ARG A 120 19.32 1.18 -4.66
C ARG A 120 19.25 2.67 -4.35
N GLU A 121 18.15 3.12 -3.75
CA GLU A 121 17.96 4.53 -3.38
C GLU A 121 18.76 4.93 -2.14
N SER A 122 19.07 3.96 -1.27
CA SER A 122 19.92 4.17 -0.09
C SER A 122 21.42 4.27 -0.43
N LEU A 123 21.82 3.85 -1.63
CA LEU A 123 23.19 4.00 -2.10
C LEU A 123 23.39 5.43 -2.64
N PRO A 124 24.40 6.18 -2.16
CA PRO A 124 24.70 7.48 -2.75
C PRO A 124 25.01 7.28 -4.23
N SER A 125 24.31 8.01 -5.10
CA SER A 125 24.55 7.99 -6.54
C SER A 125 26.03 8.29 -6.78
N PRO A 126 26.76 7.51 -7.60
CA PRO A 126 28.16 7.79 -7.85
C PRO A 126 28.26 9.19 -8.46
N VAL A 127 28.98 10.09 -7.76
CA VAL A 127 29.40 11.37 -8.32
C VAL A 127 30.17 11.05 -9.59
N THR A 128 29.55 11.31 -10.73
CA THR A 128 30.23 11.28 -12.01
C THR A 128 30.93 12.62 -12.13
N GLY A 129 32.26 12.61 -11.92
CA GLY A 129 33.14 13.74 -12.17
C GLY A 129 33.53 13.88 -13.63
#